data_AF-A0A0C1Y2L2-F1
#
_entry.id   AF-A0A0C1Y2L2-F1
#
_cell.length_a   1.000
_cell.length_b   1.000
_cell.length_c   1.000
_cell.angle_alpha   90.00
_cell.angle_beta   90.00
_cell.angle_gamma   90.00
#
_symmetry.space_group_name_H-M   'P 1'
#
loop_
_entity.id
_entity.type
_entity.pdbx_description
1 polymer ?
#
loop_
_entity_poly.entity_id
_entity_poly.type
_entity_poly.pdbx_seq_one_letter_code
_entity_poly.pdbx_strand_id
1 'polypeptide(L)'
;MLATLHNAAVQADGRFLNDEELRNLQTYVQSYKARLATYQLLSQRGEALVMASLRQLALTHRQEVQTHSAKCKRDMSYALQEIAKAVLTGDPEVFRQSFSLWMENITRAVHKGNSAARAYTCLKAEIQKELPAECAALIVPFIDDLITSFSG
;
A
#
# COMPACT_ATOMS: atom_id res chain seq x y z
N MET A 1 5.44 6.13 15.33
CA MET A 1 6.43 7.24 15.34
C MET A 1 6.74 7.59 13.90
N LEU A 2 6.94 8.85 13.53
CA LEU A 2 7.32 9.22 12.16
C LEU A 2 8.75 8.73 11.91
N ALA A 3 8.91 7.76 11.01
CA ALA A 3 10.19 7.08 10.81
C ALA A 3 11.31 8.03 10.44
N THR A 4 11.03 9.05 9.61
CA THR A 4 12.01 10.06 9.23
C THR A 4 12.56 10.85 10.42
N LEU A 5 11.69 11.22 11.38
CA LEU A 5 12.13 11.94 12.58
C LEU A 5 12.89 11.03 13.55
N HIS A 6 12.44 9.78 13.71
CA HIS A 6 13.13 8.80 14.55
C HIS A 6 14.54 8.51 14.02
N ASN A 7 14.64 8.24 12.71
CA ASN A 7 15.91 7.92 12.07
C ASN A 7 16.87 9.12 12.13
N ALA A 8 16.39 10.34 11.89
CA ALA A 8 17.20 11.54 12.03
C ALA A 8 17.73 11.70 13.47
N ALA A 9 16.88 11.50 14.48
CA ALA A 9 17.29 11.60 15.88
C ALA A 9 18.32 10.53 16.29
N VAL A 10 18.16 9.29 15.82
CA VAL A 10 19.09 8.18 16.10
C VAL A 10 20.42 8.35 15.36
N GLN A 11 20.40 8.78 14.10
CA GLN A 11 21.62 8.95 13.29
C GLN A 11 22.48 10.13 13.75
N ALA A 12 21.87 11.14 14.36
CA ALA A 12 22.54 12.32 14.88
C ALA A 12 23.17 12.12 16.27
N ASP A 13 23.30 10.88 16.78
CA ASP A 13 23.77 10.63 18.15
C ASP A 13 25.03 11.44 18.52
N GLY A 14 24.88 12.34 19.50
CA GLY A 14 25.94 13.24 19.97
C GLY A 14 26.37 14.37 19.03
N ARG A 15 25.72 14.57 17.88
CA ARG A 15 26.08 15.60 16.88
C ARG A 15 24.87 16.32 16.30
N PHE A 16 25.12 17.42 15.59
CA PHE A 16 24.09 18.03 14.75
C PHE A 16 23.83 17.17 13.50
N LEU A 17 22.60 17.28 12.97
CA LEU A 17 22.26 16.74 11.66
C LEU A 17 23.13 17.40 10.58
N ASN A 18 23.57 16.61 9.60
CA ASN A 18 24.27 17.13 8.43
C ASN A 18 23.28 17.60 7.35
N ASP A 19 23.80 18.19 6.28
CA ASP A 19 22.99 18.74 5.17
C ASP A 19 22.14 17.69 4.45
N GLU A 20 22.57 16.43 4.40
CA GLU A 20 21.79 15.34 3.80
C GLU A 20 20.61 14.95 4.69
N GLU A 21 20.85 14.77 5.98
CA GLU A 21 19.82 14.42 6.96
C GLU A 21 18.75 15.52 7.09
N LEU A 22 19.18 16.79 7.07
CA LEU A 22 18.27 17.94 7.04
C LEU A 22 17.44 17.99 5.76
N ARG A 23 18.04 17.72 4.59
CA ARG A 23 17.31 17.64 3.32
C ARG A 23 16.26 16.53 3.32
N ASN A 24 16.55 15.39 3.94
CA ASN A 24 15.59 14.29 4.06
C ASN A 24 14.37 14.69 4.90
N LEU A 25 14.58 15.40 6.02
CA LEU A 25 13.49 15.95 6.84
C LEU A 25 12.68 16.99 6.06
N GLN A 26 13.34 17.91 5.34
CA GLN A 26 12.65 18.91 4.53
C GLN A 26 11.79 18.26 3.44
N THR A 27 12.30 17.24 2.76
CA THR A 27 11.58 16.48 1.74
C THR A 27 10.34 15.79 2.33
N TYR A 28 10.47 15.22 3.54
CA TYR A 28 9.32 14.65 4.24
C TYR A 28 8.25 15.70 4.55
N VAL A 29 8.64 16.85 5.13
CA VAL A 29 7.72 17.95 5.46
C VAL A 29 7.01 18.48 4.21
N GLN A 30 7.74 18.66 3.10
CA GLN A 30 7.17 19.12 1.83
C GLN A 30 6.14 18.13 1.26
N SER A 31 6.38 16.82 1.40
CA SER A 31 5.45 15.78 0.93
C SER A 31 4.32 15.45 1.92
N TYR A 32 4.36 15.96 3.15
CA TYR A 32 3.43 15.58 4.21
C TYR A 32 1.96 15.86 3.86
N LYS A 33 1.67 17.00 3.23
CA LYS A 33 0.30 17.37 2.82
C LYS A 33 -0.29 16.33 1.87
N ALA A 34 0.49 15.89 0.88
CA ALA A 34 0.09 14.87 -0.08
C ALA A 34 -0.14 13.52 0.60
N ARG A 35 0.78 13.11 1.48
CA ARG A 35 0.68 11.87 2.26
C ARG A 35 -0.55 11.83 3.16
N LEU A 36 -0.86 12.94 3.84
CA LEU A 36 -2.05 13.09 4.66
C LEU A 36 -3.33 13.00 3.82
N ALA A 37 -3.37 13.68 2.68
CA ALA A 37 -4.49 13.59 1.75
C ALA A 37 -4.70 12.16 1.25
N THR A 38 -3.63 11.45 0.89
CA THR A 38 -3.67 10.05 0.49
C THR A 38 -4.23 9.15 1.60
N TYR A 39 -3.76 9.32 2.84
CA TYR A 39 -4.27 8.59 4.00
C TYR A 39 -5.78 8.81 4.18
N GLN A 40 -6.22 10.07 4.15
CA GLN A 40 -7.62 10.43 4.30
C GLN A 40 -8.48 9.84 3.18
N LEU A 41 -8.03 9.93 1.93
CA LEU A 41 -8.72 9.33 0.78
C LEU A 41 -8.86 7.82 0.92
N LEU A 42 -7.80 7.10 1.31
CA LEU A 42 -7.87 5.66 1.53
C LEU A 42 -8.81 5.31 2.70
N SER A 43 -8.83 6.11 3.77
CA SER A 43 -9.74 5.88 4.91
C SER A 43 -11.22 6.07 4.54
N GLN A 44 -11.52 6.98 3.62
CA GLN A 44 -12.89 7.33 3.22
C GLN A 44 -13.40 6.49 2.04
N ARG A 45 -12.52 6.18 1.08
CA ARG A 45 -12.87 5.55 -0.21
C ARG A 45 -12.36 4.13 -0.35
N GLY A 46 -11.53 3.64 0.58
CA GLY A 46 -10.88 2.32 0.48
C GLY A 46 -11.86 1.18 0.25
N GLU A 47 -12.98 1.14 1.00
CA GLU A 47 -14.00 0.11 0.79
C GLU A 47 -14.63 0.18 -0.61
N ALA A 48 -14.92 1.38 -1.10
CA ALA A 48 -15.50 1.56 -2.44
C ALA A 48 -14.54 1.09 -3.54
N LEU A 49 -13.24 1.38 -3.40
CA LEU A 49 -12.19 0.91 -4.31
C LEU A 49 -12.11 -0.62 -4.33
N VAL A 50 -12.13 -1.26 -3.16
CA VAL A 50 -12.11 -2.73 -3.05
C VAL A 50 -13.37 -3.35 -3.66
N MET A 51 -14.54 -2.76 -3.42
CA MET A 51 -15.77 -3.28 -4.02
C MET A 51 -15.82 -3.06 -5.54
N ALA A 52 -15.23 -1.97 -6.05
CA ALA A 52 -15.07 -1.76 -7.49
C ALA A 52 -14.11 -2.78 -8.11
N SER A 53 -12.96 -3.05 -7.47
CA SER A 53 -11.98 -4.00 -7.98
C SER A 53 -12.52 -5.43 -8.03
N LEU A 54 -13.30 -5.85 -7.01
CA LEU A 54 -13.96 -7.16 -7.00
C LEU A 54 -15.04 -7.26 -8.09
N ARG A 55 -15.76 -6.17 -8.37
CA ARG A 55 -16.72 -6.12 -9.49
C ARG A 55 -16.01 -6.28 -10.83
N GLN A 56 -14.87 -5.61 -11.04
CA GLN A 56 -14.04 -5.80 -12.24
C GLN A 56 -13.56 -7.25 -12.38
N LEU A 57 -13.05 -7.82 -11.29
CA LEU A 57 -12.56 -9.19 -11.29
C LEU A 57 -13.66 -10.21 -11.63
N ALA A 58 -14.89 -9.96 -11.17
CA ALA A 58 -16.04 -10.82 -11.44
C ALA A 58 -16.48 -10.83 -12.92
N LEU A 59 -16.08 -9.85 -13.73
CA LEU A 59 -16.38 -9.83 -15.17
C LEU A 59 -15.69 -10.99 -15.91
N THR A 60 -14.49 -11.36 -15.47
CA THR A 60 -13.67 -12.40 -16.12
C THR A 60 -13.57 -13.67 -15.26
N HIS A 61 -13.76 -13.58 -13.95
CA HIS A 61 -13.53 -14.70 -13.01
C HIS A 61 -14.63 -14.81 -11.95
N ARG A 62 -15.90 -14.76 -12.40
CA ARG A 62 -17.10 -14.78 -11.54
C ARG A 62 -17.08 -15.89 -10.48
N GLN A 63 -16.74 -17.12 -10.85
CA GLN A 63 -16.79 -18.28 -9.94
C GLN A 63 -15.78 -18.17 -8.79
N GLU A 64 -14.57 -17.67 -9.07
CA GLU A 64 -13.55 -17.42 -8.04
C GLU A 64 -14.02 -16.35 -7.05
N VAL A 65 -14.60 -15.26 -7.57
CA VAL A 65 -15.11 -14.15 -6.74
C VAL A 65 -16.28 -14.61 -5.88
N GLN A 66 -17.23 -15.38 -6.41
CA GLN A 66 -18.36 -15.90 -5.62
C GLN A 66 -17.90 -16.74 -4.44
N THR A 67 -16.82 -17.52 -4.61
CA THR A 67 -16.30 -18.42 -3.59
C THR A 67 -15.42 -17.71 -2.55
N HIS A 68 -14.64 -16.70 -2.97
CA HIS A 68 -13.57 -16.12 -2.14
C HIS A 68 -13.68 -14.61 -1.92
N SER A 69 -14.74 -13.93 -2.39
CA SER A 69 -14.92 -12.47 -2.31
C SER A 69 -14.76 -11.91 -0.91
N ALA A 70 -15.33 -12.57 0.11
CA ALA A 70 -15.24 -12.08 1.49
C ALA A 70 -13.80 -12.05 2.01
N LYS A 71 -13.00 -13.08 1.67
CA LYS A 71 -11.58 -13.14 2.03
C LYS A 71 -10.78 -12.10 1.24
N CYS A 72 -10.97 -12.05 -0.08
CA CYS A 72 -10.29 -11.10 -0.94
C CYS A 72 -10.58 -9.64 -0.54
N LYS A 73 -11.85 -9.31 -0.23
CA LYS A 73 -12.26 -8.01 0.30
C LYS A 73 -11.48 -7.67 1.58
N ARG A 74 -11.42 -8.59 2.53
CA ARG A 74 -10.73 -8.40 3.81
C ARG A 74 -9.24 -8.14 3.58
N ASP A 75 -8.59 -8.98 2.79
CA ASP A 75 -7.16 -8.91 2.54
C ASP A 75 -6.79 -7.60 1.83
N MET A 76 -7.55 -7.18 0.81
CA MET A 76 -7.36 -5.89 0.14
C MET A 76 -7.64 -4.70 1.07
N SER A 77 -8.67 -4.77 1.90
CA SER A 77 -8.98 -3.70 2.85
C SER A 77 -7.85 -3.52 3.85
N TYR A 78 -7.30 -4.63 4.34
CA TYR A 78 -6.16 -4.61 5.24
C TYR A 78 -4.89 -4.09 4.54
N ALA A 79 -4.64 -4.50 3.29
CA ALA A 79 -3.56 -3.95 2.47
C ALA A 79 -3.64 -2.42 2.37
N LEU A 80 -4.82 -1.87 2.05
CA LEU A 80 -5.01 -0.41 1.94
C LEU A 80 -4.78 0.31 3.27
N GLN A 81 -5.14 -0.30 4.40
CA GLN A 81 -4.88 0.27 5.73
C GLN A 81 -3.38 0.33 6.03
N GLU A 82 -2.64 -0.74 5.76
CA GLU A 82 -1.19 -0.78 5.98
C GLU A 82 -0.45 0.15 5.02
N ILE A 83 -0.87 0.24 3.76
CA ILE A 83 -0.34 1.21 2.79
C ILE A 83 -0.61 2.64 3.27
N ALA A 84 -1.82 2.95 3.72
CA ALA A 84 -2.15 4.29 4.21
C ALA A 84 -1.20 4.69 5.36
N LYS A 85 -0.95 3.79 6.31
CA LYS A 85 -0.01 4.01 7.42
C LYS A 85 1.40 4.26 6.91
N ALA A 86 1.92 3.42 6.02
CA ALA A 86 3.26 3.54 5.45
C ALA A 86 3.44 4.84 4.65
N VAL A 87 2.44 5.24 3.86
CA VAL A 87 2.43 6.51 3.13
C VAL A 87 2.49 7.69 4.10
N LEU A 88 1.67 7.68 5.14
CA LEU A 88 1.62 8.76 6.14
C LEU A 88 2.93 8.88 6.92
N THR A 89 3.51 7.77 7.35
CA THR A 89 4.75 7.75 8.13
C THR A 89 6.00 7.98 7.31
N GLY A 90 5.92 7.85 5.97
CA GLY A 90 7.09 7.92 5.10
C GLY A 90 7.97 6.68 5.18
N ASP A 91 7.40 5.55 5.57
CA ASP A 91 8.15 4.33 5.87
C ASP A 91 7.60 3.12 5.10
N PRO A 92 8.14 2.85 3.90
CA PRO A 92 7.74 1.68 3.13
C PRO A 92 8.21 0.35 3.75
N GLU A 93 9.21 0.36 4.63
CA GLU A 93 9.72 -0.84 5.29
C GLU A 93 8.68 -1.43 6.24
N VAL A 94 7.96 -0.56 6.96
CA VAL A 94 6.86 -0.96 7.84
C VAL A 94 5.81 -1.77 7.09
N PHE A 95 5.45 -1.38 5.86
CA PHE A 95 4.50 -2.15 5.05
C PHE A 95 5.06 -3.53 4.66
N ARG A 96 6.33 -3.59 4.28
CA ARG A 96 6.97 -4.86 3.88
C ARG A 96 6.97 -5.87 5.02
N GLN A 97 7.38 -5.41 6.20
CA GLN A 97 7.49 -6.26 7.39
C GLN A 97 6.13 -6.66 7.97
N SER A 98 5.16 -5.73 7.99
CA SER A 98 3.84 -5.97 8.61
C SER A 98 2.88 -6.76 7.73
N PHE A 99 2.95 -6.61 6.40
CA PHE A 99 1.94 -7.15 5.50
C PHE A 99 2.52 -7.92 4.32
N SER A 100 3.45 -7.33 3.56
CA SER A 100 3.89 -7.91 2.28
C SER A 100 4.48 -9.32 2.44
N LEU A 101 5.43 -9.50 3.37
CA LEU A 101 6.06 -10.80 3.62
C LEU A 101 5.07 -11.85 4.12
N TRP A 102 4.14 -11.45 4.99
CA TRP A 102 3.11 -12.34 5.49
C TRP A 102 2.16 -12.78 4.36
N MET A 103 1.72 -11.85 3.52
CA MET A 103 0.84 -12.14 2.38
C MET A 103 1.51 -13.03 1.34
N GLU A 104 2.78 -12.80 1.02
CA GLU A 104 3.54 -13.64 0.10
C GLU A 104 3.56 -15.10 0.59
N ASN A 105 3.92 -15.30 1.87
CA ASN A 105 3.97 -16.62 2.49
C ASN A 105 2.63 -17.34 2.47
N ILE A 106 1.54 -16.66 2.84
CA ILE A 106 0.20 -17.24 2.82
C ILE A 106 -0.21 -17.59 1.40
N THR A 107 -0.01 -16.67 0.45
CA THR A 107 -0.46 -16.83 -0.94
C THR A 107 0.28 -17.99 -1.64
N ARG A 108 1.57 -18.14 -1.36
CA ARG A 108 2.39 -19.28 -1.79
C ARG A 108 1.90 -20.58 -1.18
N ALA A 109 1.67 -20.61 0.14
CA ALA A 109 1.22 -21.82 0.85
C ALA A 109 -0.15 -22.33 0.37
N VAL A 110 -1.04 -21.44 -0.07
CA VAL A 110 -2.38 -21.83 -0.56
C VAL A 110 -2.46 -21.92 -2.08
N HIS A 111 -1.35 -21.79 -2.80
CA HIS A 111 -1.25 -21.82 -4.27
C HIS A 111 -2.22 -20.87 -4.97
N LYS A 112 -2.34 -19.63 -4.48
CA LYS A 112 -3.25 -18.60 -5.05
C LYS A 112 -2.52 -17.38 -5.63
N GLY A 113 -1.21 -17.46 -5.87
CA GLY A 113 -0.37 -16.37 -6.41
C GLY A 113 -1.00 -15.61 -7.57
N ASN A 114 -1.26 -16.32 -8.67
CA ASN A 114 -1.85 -15.73 -9.88
C ASN A 114 -3.22 -15.08 -9.66
N SER A 115 -4.07 -15.69 -8.81
CA SER A 115 -5.40 -15.14 -8.51
C SER A 115 -5.30 -13.87 -7.65
N ALA A 116 -4.39 -13.85 -6.68
CA ALA A 116 -4.08 -12.68 -5.87
C ALA A 116 -3.51 -11.54 -6.74
N ALA A 117 -2.48 -11.82 -7.56
CA ALA A 117 -1.86 -10.86 -8.47
C ALA A 117 -2.89 -10.16 -9.38
N ARG A 118 -3.81 -10.94 -9.98
CA ARG A 118 -4.92 -10.40 -10.77
C ARG A 118 -5.85 -9.49 -9.96
N ALA A 119 -6.22 -9.92 -8.75
CA ALA A 119 -7.10 -9.14 -7.90
C ALA A 119 -6.46 -7.79 -7.52
N TYR A 120 -5.17 -7.78 -7.17
CA TYR A 120 -4.42 -6.55 -6.88
C TYR A 120 -4.18 -5.69 -8.13
N THR A 121 -4.12 -6.29 -9.33
CA THR A 121 -4.10 -5.54 -10.60
C THR A 121 -5.42 -4.79 -10.82
N CYS A 122 -6.57 -5.42 -10.54
CA CYS A 122 -7.85 -4.72 -10.57
C CYS A 122 -7.91 -3.58 -9.54
N LEU A 123 -7.35 -3.79 -8.34
CA LEU A 123 -7.29 -2.74 -7.32
C LEU A 123 -6.41 -1.55 -7.77
N LYS A 124 -5.24 -1.83 -8.36
CA LYS A 124 -4.36 -0.79 -8.95
C LYS A 124 -5.11 0.05 -9.99
N ALA A 125 -5.85 -0.61 -10.89
CA ALA A 125 -6.62 0.08 -11.92
C ALA A 125 -7.68 1.03 -11.33
N GLU A 126 -8.43 0.58 -10.33
CA GLU A 126 -9.43 1.43 -9.66
C GLU A 126 -8.79 2.59 -8.89
N ILE A 127 -7.64 2.37 -8.25
CA ILE A 127 -6.86 3.44 -7.59
C ILE A 127 -6.44 4.52 -8.60
N GLN A 128 -5.87 4.11 -9.73
CA GLN A 128 -5.41 5.03 -10.77
C GLN A 128 -6.55 5.78 -11.45
N LYS A 129 -7.73 5.18 -11.51
CA LYS A 129 -8.93 5.77 -12.10
C LYS A 129 -9.63 6.77 -11.18
N GLU A 130 -9.79 6.44 -9.89
CA GLU A 130 -10.69 7.14 -8.98
C GLU A 130 -9.98 8.14 -8.05
N LEU A 131 -8.66 8.03 -7.88
CA LEU A 131 -7.88 8.92 -7.02
C LEU A 131 -7.10 9.96 -7.84
N PRO A 132 -6.81 11.15 -7.25
CA PRO A 132 -5.89 12.11 -7.86
C PRO A 132 -4.52 11.47 -8.16
N ALA A 133 -3.91 11.86 -9.29
CA ALA A 133 -2.66 11.25 -9.77
C ALA A 133 -1.52 11.29 -8.74
N GLU A 134 -1.38 12.41 -8.01
CA GLU A 134 -0.39 12.56 -6.93
C GLU A 134 -0.59 11.55 -5.79
N CYS A 135 -1.84 11.28 -5.41
CA CYS A 135 -2.17 10.30 -4.37
C CYS A 135 -1.95 8.88 -4.88
N ALA A 136 -2.38 8.58 -6.12
CA ALA A 136 -2.18 7.29 -6.75
C ALA A 136 -0.68 6.95 -6.88
N ALA A 137 0.16 7.92 -7.25
CA ALA A 137 1.61 7.75 -7.35
C ALA A 137 2.27 7.32 -6.03
N LEU A 138 1.71 7.72 -4.88
CA LEU A 138 2.20 7.32 -3.56
C LEU A 138 1.75 5.90 -3.16
N ILE A 139 0.71 5.35 -3.80
CA ILE A 139 0.11 4.05 -3.46
C ILE A 139 0.61 2.95 -4.39
N VAL A 140 0.68 3.24 -5.70
CA VAL A 140 0.96 2.25 -6.75
C VAL A 140 2.21 1.41 -6.50
N PRO A 141 3.35 1.97 -6.03
CA PRO A 141 4.55 1.16 -5.77
C PRO A 141 4.31 -0.01 -4.80
N PHE A 142 3.51 0.20 -3.74
CA PHE A 142 3.17 -0.86 -2.79
C PHE A 142 2.33 -1.97 -3.42
N ILE A 143 1.42 -1.61 -4.31
CA ILE A 143 0.57 -2.58 -5.01
C ILE A 143 1.39 -3.36 -6.05
N ASP A 144 2.32 -2.70 -6.73
CA ASP A 144 3.23 -3.35 -7.69
C ASP A 144 4.18 -4.33 -7.02
N ASP A 145 4.70 -4.00 -5.83
CA ASP A 145 5.49 -4.91 -5.01
C ASP A 145 4.69 -6.17 -4.64
N LEU A 146 3.43 -6.01 -4.21
CA LEU A 146 2.55 -7.15 -3.93
C LEU A 146 2.31 -8.02 -5.17
N ILE A 147 1.95 -7.41 -6.30
CA ILE A 147 1.71 -8.13 -7.57
C ILE A 147 2.94 -8.95 -7.98
N THR A 148 4.12 -8.33 -7.88
CA THR A 148 5.40 -8.97 -8.21
C THR A 148 5.68 -10.16 -7.28
N SER A 149 5.48 -9.96 -5.97
CA SER A 149 5.70 -11.00 -4.95
C SER A 149 4.78 -12.22 -5.12
N PHE A 150 3.58 -12.04 -5.66
CA PHE A 150 2.63 -13.14 -5.88
C PHE A 150 2.83 -13.89 -7.19
N SER A 151 3.60 -13.32 -8.13
CA SER A 151 3.82 -13.87 -9.46
C SER A 151 5.09 -14.73 -9.55
N GLY A 152 5.89 -14.78 -8.47
CA GLY A 152 7.04 -15.68 -8.31
C GLY A 152 6.70 -16.90 -7.47
#